data_AF-A0A8I0L3P9-F1
#
_entry.id   AF-A0A8I0L3P9-F1
#
_cell.length_a   1.000
_cell.length_b   1.000
_cell.length_c   1.000
_cell.angle_alpha   90.00
_cell.angle_beta   90.00
_cell.angle_gamma   90.00
#
_symmetry.space_group_name_H-M   'P 1'
#
loop_
_entity.id
_entity.type
_entity.pdbx_description
1 polymer ?
#
loop_
_entity_poly.entity_id
_entity_poly.type
_entity_poly.pdbx_seq_one_letter_code
_entity_poly.pdbx_strand_id
1 'polypeptide(L)'
;MHATMERKAATEHKALFFASAPEARDTAAIGRPAEHSAYGRRRGPSWSALLAIVAIHVAALQALVTLDVIEIAPPKKALVVFDLVEPPVPPVEKPRTEVVEKIEPIAEAPQPVVQPLAPPPPPIAVTSAPPSPTPAVVAAPPPSGPATVGNLDERMIEGRPPRYPLESRRRKEQGTVLLRLLIGTDGRVAQISIAQSSGFERLDQAALQAARSWRWQPMIRDGQPVEVRGVMPIPFVLQG
;
A
#
# COMPACT_ATOMS: atom_id res chain seq x y z
N MET A 1 -39.42 -92.40 34.32
CA MET A 1 -40.18 -92.15 35.56
C MET A 1 -41.03 -90.90 35.36
N HIS A 2 -42.36 -91.05 35.44
CA HIS A 2 -43.42 -90.06 35.73
C HIS A 2 -43.46 -88.75 34.91
N ALA A 3 -44.38 -88.53 33.96
CA ALA A 3 -45.84 -88.33 34.07
C ALA A 3 -46.28 -86.93 34.57
N THR A 4 -47.37 -86.43 33.96
CA THR A 4 -48.28 -85.34 34.42
C THR A 4 -47.74 -83.92 34.17
N MET A 5 -48.43 -82.93 33.62
CA MET A 5 -49.84 -82.47 33.61
C MET A 5 -50.00 -81.51 32.39
N GLU A 6 -51.14 -81.05 31.89
CA GLU A 6 -52.57 -81.33 31.99
C GLU A 6 -53.26 -80.08 31.37
N ARG A 7 -54.13 -80.27 30.36
CA ARG A 7 -55.31 -79.42 29.98
C ARG A 7 -55.10 -77.95 29.59
N LYS A 8 -55.88 -77.29 28.72
CA LYS A 8 -57.28 -77.38 28.26
C LYS A 8 -57.31 -76.61 26.91
N ALA A 9 -57.88 -77.13 25.82
CA ALA A 9 -59.27 -76.94 25.39
C ALA A 9 -59.70 -75.45 25.37
N ALA A 10 -60.29 -74.86 24.33
CA ALA A 10 -60.90 -75.36 23.10
C ALA A 10 -61.28 -74.16 22.20
N THR A 11 -61.83 -74.49 21.01
CA THR A 11 -62.89 -73.72 20.31
C THR A 11 -62.41 -72.59 19.38
N GLU A 12 -62.71 -72.51 18.08
CA GLU A 12 -63.53 -73.33 17.17
C GLU A 12 -63.14 -72.97 15.72
N HIS A 13 -63.03 -73.99 14.87
CA HIS A 13 -63.64 -74.12 13.53
C HIS A 13 -63.65 -72.91 12.56
N LYS A 14 -62.88 -73.03 11.46
CA LYS A 14 -63.51 -73.21 10.14
C LYS A 14 -62.60 -73.97 9.17
N ALA A 15 -63.17 -75.08 8.74
CA ALA A 15 -62.62 -76.07 7.83
C ALA A 15 -62.52 -75.55 6.39
N LEU A 16 -61.39 -75.90 5.76
CA LEU A 16 -61.24 -76.53 4.44
C LEU A 16 -61.74 -75.78 3.21
N PHE A 17 -60.88 -75.64 2.19
CA PHE A 17 -61.09 -76.30 0.90
C PHE A 17 -59.79 -76.34 0.06
N PHE A 18 -59.32 -77.58 -0.11
CA PHE A 18 -58.65 -78.17 -1.29
C PHE A 18 -57.29 -77.68 -1.82
N ALA A 19 -56.36 -78.64 -1.81
CA ALA A 19 -55.12 -78.69 -2.56
C ALA A 19 -55.34 -78.96 -4.05
N SER A 20 -54.46 -78.40 -4.91
CA SER A 20 -54.02 -79.01 -6.16
C SER A 20 -52.74 -78.32 -6.67
N ALA A 21 -51.64 -79.07 -6.70
CA ALA A 21 -50.51 -78.90 -7.63
C ALA A 21 -50.72 -79.96 -8.76
N PRO A 22 -49.88 -80.09 -9.82
CA PRO A 22 -48.65 -79.38 -10.21
C PRO A 22 -48.57 -79.04 -11.72
N GLU A 23 -47.42 -78.52 -12.18
CA GLU A 23 -46.62 -79.05 -13.31
C GLU A 23 -46.03 -78.00 -14.26
N ALA A 24 -44.74 -78.19 -14.51
CA ALA A 24 -43.82 -77.32 -15.21
C ALA A 24 -43.97 -77.38 -16.73
N ARG A 25 -43.69 -76.25 -17.40
CA ARG A 25 -43.12 -76.25 -18.74
C ARG A 25 -42.02 -75.20 -18.85
N ASP A 26 -40.83 -75.71 -19.16
CA ASP A 26 -39.69 -74.99 -19.71
C ASP A 26 -40.08 -74.11 -20.90
N THR A 27 -39.52 -72.90 -20.96
CA THR A 27 -39.02 -72.29 -22.22
C THR A 27 -38.19 -71.05 -21.89
N ALA A 28 -36.87 -71.21 -22.06
CA ALA A 28 -35.95 -70.26 -22.67
C ALA A 28 -36.10 -68.76 -22.34
N ALA A 29 -35.14 -68.26 -21.57
CA ALA A 29 -34.33 -67.10 -21.91
C ALA A 29 -35.06 -65.96 -22.68
N ILE A 30 -35.75 -65.09 -21.94
CA ILE A 30 -36.01 -63.73 -22.39
C ILE A 30 -35.18 -62.80 -21.51
N GLY A 31 -34.12 -62.28 -22.12
CA GLY A 31 -33.15 -61.39 -21.51
C GLY A 31 -33.79 -60.14 -20.93
N ARG A 32 -33.19 -59.69 -19.82
CA ARG A 32 -33.41 -58.35 -19.27
C ARG A 32 -33.17 -57.33 -20.40
N PRO A 33 -34.07 -56.37 -20.67
CA PRO A 33 -33.73 -55.26 -21.53
C PRO A 33 -32.61 -54.44 -20.86
N ALA A 34 -31.63 -54.12 -21.69
CA ALA A 34 -30.38 -53.45 -21.36
C ALA A 34 -30.55 -52.17 -20.54
N GLU A 35 -29.66 -52.01 -19.58
CA GLU A 35 -28.80 -50.84 -19.38
C GLU A 35 -29.28 -49.54 -20.04
N HIS A 36 -29.95 -48.68 -19.27
CA HIS A 36 -29.89 -47.26 -19.56
C HIS A 36 -28.72 -46.67 -18.80
N SER A 37 -27.55 -46.72 -19.45
CA SER A 37 -26.36 -45.97 -19.08
C SER A 37 -26.75 -44.51 -18.85
N ALA A 38 -26.67 -44.11 -17.58
CA ALA A 38 -26.29 -42.76 -17.20
C ALA A 38 -24.99 -42.41 -17.94
N TYR A 39 -24.90 -41.17 -18.45
CA TYR A 39 -23.74 -40.58 -19.13
C TYR A 39 -23.29 -41.24 -20.44
N GLY A 40 -23.67 -40.66 -21.57
CA GLY A 40 -23.00 -41.01 -22.83
C GLY A 40 -23.67 -40.63 -24.13
N ARG A 41 -24.08 -39.37 -24.33
CA ARG A 41 -24.15 -38.84 -25.70
C ARG A 41 -23.05 -37.80 -25.84
N ARG A 42 -21.90 -38.21 -26.39
CA ARG A 42 -20.88 -37.28 -26.89
C ARG A 42 -21.50 -36.49 -28.06
N ARG A 43 -22.33 -35.48 -27.74
CA ARG A 43 -22.48 -34.33 -28.63
C ARG A 43 -21.15 -33.60 -28.53
N GLY A 44 -20.42 -33.53 -29.64
CA GLY A 44 -19.23 -32.68 -29.73
C GLY A 44 -19.57 -31.25 -29.29
N PRO A 45 -18.56 -30.42 -29.00
CA PRO A 45 -18.78 -29.05 -28.54
C PRO A 45 -19.80 -28.36 -29.44
N SER A 46 -20.92 -27.94 -28.87
CA SER A 46 -21.91 -27.14 -29.60
C SER A 46 -21.27 -25.78 -29.84
N TRP A 47 -20.58 -25.63 -30.97
CA TRP A 47 -19.89 -24.41 -31.37
C TRP A 47 -20.82 -23.20 -31.32
N SER A 48 -22.08 -23.38 -31.67
CA SER A 48 -23.12 -22.35 -31.51
C SER A 48 -23.34 -21.94 -30.05
N ALA A 49 -23.34 -22.88 -29.11
CA ALA A 49 -23.45 -22.55 -27.68
C ALA A 49 -22.17 -21.90 -27.15
N LEU A 50 -20.98 -22.35 -27.59
CA LEU A 50 -19.72 -21.69 -27.25
C LEU A 50 -19.68 -20.24 -27.75
N LEU A 51 -20.10 -20.01 -29.00
CA LEU A 51 -20.20 -18.67 -29.57
C LEU A 51 -21.24 -17.81 -28.85
N ALA A 52 -22.40 -18.37 -28.50
CA ALA A 52 -23.42 -17.67 -27.74
C ALA A 52 -22.91 -17.26 -26.35
N ILE A 53 -22.20 -18.16 -25.65
CA ILE A 53 -21.58 -17.88 -24.35
C ILE A 53 -20.54 -16.76 -24.49
N VAL A 54 -19.63 -16.85 -25.46
CA VAL A 54 -18.63 -15.81 -25.70
C VAL A 54 -19.29 -14.48 -26.02
N ALA A 55 -20.32 -14.47 -26.88
CA ALA A 55 -21.07 -13.25 -27.21
C ALA A 55 -21.74 -12.62 -25.98
N ILE A 56 -22.33 -13.44 -25.10
CA ILE A 56 -22.91 -12.97 -23.83
C ILE A 56 -21.83 -12.37 -22.93
N HIS A 57 -20.64 -12.98 -22.83
CA HIS A 57 -19.54 -12.44 -22.03
C HIS A 57 -19.02 -11.12 -22.61
N VAL A 58 -18.87 -11.03 -23.94
CA VAL A 58 -18.46 -9.78 -24.60
C VAL A 58 -19.50 -8.69 -24.38
N ALA A 59 -20.80 -9.00 -24.51
CA ALA A 59 -21.89 -8.06 -24.26
C ALA A 59 -21.94 -7.63 -22.78
N ALA A 60 -21.73 -8.54 -21.83
CA ALA A 60 -21.69 -8.24 -20.41
C ALA A 60 -20.48 -7.35 -20.06
N LEU A 61 -19.30 -7.63 -20.64
CA LEU A 61 -18.12 -6.77 -20.50
C LEU A 61 -18.33 -5.40 -21.14
N GLN A 62 -18.94 -5.34 -22.33
CA GLN A 62 -19.32 -4.09 -22.99
C GLN A 62 -20.33 -3.28 -22.18
N ALA A 63 -21.32 -3.93 -21.58
CA ALA A 63 -22.27 -3.30 -20.68
C ALA A 63 -21.57 -2.76 -19.43
N LEU A 64 -20.62 -3.51 -18.85
CA LEU A 64 -19.84 -3.05 -17.69
C LEU A 64 -19.01 -1.80 -18.00
N VAL A 65 -18.43 -1.72 -19.20
CA VAL A 65 -17.64 -0.58 -19.66
C VAL A 65 -18.54 0.63 -19.97
N THR A 66 -19.72 0.41 -20.58
CA THR A 66 -20.64 1.50 -20.94
C THR A 66 -21.46 2.04 -19.77
N LEU A 67 -21.69 1.25 -18.72
CA LEU A 67 -22.42 1.66 -17.51
C LEU A 67 -21.58 2.47 -16.50
N ASP A 68 -20.32 2.78 -16.81
CA ASP A 68 -19.43 3.62 -15.97
C ASP A 68 -19.26 3.11 -14.51
N VAL A 69 -19.51 1.81 -14.26
CA VAL A 69 -19.40 1.16 -12.93
C VAL A 69 -17.94 0.88 -12.53
N ILE A 70 -17.01 0.97 -13.48
CA ILE A 70 -15.58 1.01 -13.17
C ILE A 70 -15.16 2.46 -13.26
N GLU A 71 -15.16 3.13 -12.12
CA GLU A 71 -14.42 4.36 -11.90
C GLU A 71 -12.92 4.00 -12.00
N ILE A 72 -12.43 3.72 -13.23
CA ILE A 72 -11.02 3.87 -13.54
C ILE A 72 -10.83 5.37 -13.49
N ALA A 73 -10.63 5.88 -12.27
CA ALA A 73 -10.13 7.22 -12.06
C ALA A 73 -8.98 7.37 -13.06
N PRO A 74 -9.12 8.21 -14.11
CA PRO A 74 -7.99 8.44 -14.99
C PRO A 74 -6.86 8.87 -14.05
N PRO A 75 -5.62 8.35 -14.21
CA PRO A 75 -4.52 8.89 -13.43
C PRO A 75 -4.48 10.36 -13.80
N LYS A 76 -5.01 11.20 -12.90
CA LYS A 76 -4.85 12.64 -12.99
C LYS A 76 -3.34 12.78 -12.95
N LYS A 77 -2.76 13.06 -14.11
CA LYS A 77 -1.36 13.47 -14.23
C LYS A 77 -1.26 14.76 -13.45
N ALA A 78 -1.08 14.62 -12.15
CA ALA A 78 -0.56 15.66 -11.31
C ALA A 78 0.94 15.72 -11.67
N LEU A 79 1.23 16.23 -12.87
CA LEU A 79 2.43 17.02 -13.07
C LEU A 79 2.22 18.25 -12.19
N VAL A 80 2.44 18.10 -10.88
CA VAL A 80 2.68 19.24 -10.02
C VAL A 80 4.07 19.72 -10.41
N VAL A 81 4.14 20.43 -11.53
CA VAL A 81 5.14 21.47 -11.70
C VAL A 81 4.80 22.44 -10.57
N PHE A 82 5.54 22.34 -9.47
CA PHE A 82 5.61 23.44 -8.53
C PHE A 82 6.20 24.60 -9.32
N ASP A 83 5.32 25.43 -9.89
CA ASP A 83 5.60 26.83 -10.01
C ASP A 83 6.01 27.26 -8.60
N LEU A 84 7.23 27.79 -8.47
CA LEU A 84 7.63 28.56 -7.32
C LEU A 84 6.77 29.83 -7.33
N VAL A 85 5.50 29.70 -6.95
CA VAL A 85 4.74 30.84 -6.42
C VAL A 85 5.45 31.16 -5.12
N GLU A 86 6.28 32.19 -5.21
CA GLU A 86 6.83 32.91 -4.08
C GLU A 86 5.70 33.10 -3.06
N PRO A 87 5.82 32.56 -1.83
CA PRO A 87 4.76 32.69 -0.85
C PRO A 87 4.45 34.18 -0.69
N PRO A 88 3.17 34.60 -0.66
CA PRO A 88 2.85 36.00 -0.46
C PRO A 88 3.50 36.44 0.84
N VAL A 89 4.42 37.40 0.74
CA VAL A 89 5.02 38.08 1.89
C VAL A 89 3.90 38.44 2.86
N PRO A 90 3.98 38.02 4.14
CA PRO A 90 3.00 38.45 5.12
C PRO A 90 2.92 39.98 5.10
N PRO A 91 1.71 40.57 5.18
CA PRO A 91 1.58 42.03 5.22
C PRO A 91 2.45 42.56 6.35
N VAL A 92 3.39 43.46 6.01
CA VAL A 92 4.14 44.22 7.00
C VAL A 92 3.12 44.97 7.83
N GLU A 93 2.88 44.49 9.04
CA GLU A 93 2.06 45.16 10.04
C GLU A 93 2.77 46.48 10.33
N LYS A 94 2.17 47.58 9.86
CA LYS A 94 2.64 48.93 10.16
C LYS A 94 2.77 49.04 11.69
N PRO A 95 3.88 49.57 12.23
CA PRO A 95 4.00 49.78 13.67
C PRO A 95 2.80 50.56 14.19
N ARG A 96 1.96 49.86 14.96
CA ARG A 96 0.86 50.43 15.72
C ARG A 96 1.50 51.36 16.75
N THR A 97 1.49 52.65 16.42
CA THR A 97 1.72 53.72 17.38
C THR A 97 0.53 53.69 18.32
N GLU A 98 0.69 53.04 19.48
CA GLU A 98 -0.26 53.17 20.57
C GLU A 98 0.49 53.19 21.90
N VAL A 99 0.67 54.44 22.36
CA VAL A 99 0.74 54.87 23.77
C VAL A 99 1.96 54.39 24.56
N VAL A 100 3.05 55.16 24.42
CA VAL A 100 3.93 55.42 25.56
C VAL A 100 3.09 56.20 26.56
N GLU A 101 2.57 55.50 27.56
CA GLU A 101 2.01 56.09 28.76
C GLU A 101 3.09 57.00 29.36
N LYS A 102 2.75 58.27 29.49
CA LYS A 102 3.56 59.32 30.09
C LYS A 102 3.82 58.95 31.54
N ILE A 103 4.91 58.23 31.81
CA ILE A 103 5.47 58.11 33.15
C ILE A 103 6.11 59.47 33.45
N GLU A 104 5.54 60.20 34.40
CA GLU A 104 6.07 61.47 34.88
C GLU A 104 7.49 61.28 35.41
N PRO A 105 8.47 62.10 34.99
CA PRO A 105 9.85 61.93 35.43
C PRO A 105 9.99 62.43 36.86
N ILE A 106 10.19 61.51 37.81
CA ILE A 106 10.83 61.85 39.07
C ILE A 106 12.28 62.20 38.72
N ALA A 107 12.59 63.48 38.77
CA ALA A 107 13.93 63.99 38.73
C ALA A 107 14.68 63.55 39.99
N GLU A 108 15.68 62.68 39.83
CA GLU A 108 16.82 62.65 40.74
C GLU A 108 18.07 62.21 39.97
N ALA A 109 18.96 63.17 39.75
CA ALA A 109 20.25 62.93 39.11
C ALA A 109 21.34 62.79 40.19
N PRO A 110 22.06 61.67 40.24
CA PRO A 110 23.42 61.63 40.74
C PRO A 110 24.41 61.56 39.57
N GLN A 111 25.50 62.29 39.76
CA GLN A 111 26.51 62.73 38.79
C GLN A 111 27.34 61.60 38.15
N PRO A 112 28.03 61.88 37.01
CA PRO A 112 28.80 60.88 36.29
C PRO A 112 30.09 60.51 37.02
N VAL A 113 30.28 59.23 37.32
CA VAL A 113 31.61 58.71 37.64
C VAL A 113 32.32 58.34 36.34
N VAL A 114 33.29 59.18 36.01
CA VAL A 114 34.25 59.02 34.92
C VAL A 114 35.09 57.77 35.21
N GLN A 115 35.00 56.73 34.36
CA GLN A 115 36.04 55.69 34.30
C GLN A 115 36.88 55.92 33.04
N PRO A 116 38.20 56.14 33.16
CA PRO A 116 39.10 56.33 32.03
C PRO A 116 39.17 55.09 31.13
N LEU A 117 39.18 55.32 29.81
CA LEU A 117 39.49 54.34 28.78
C LEU A 117 40.84 53.65 29.07
N ALA A 118 40.85 52.32 29.11
CA ALA A 118 42.08 51.55 29.00
C ALA A 118 42.65 51.69 27.58
N PRO A 119 43.97 51.90 27.40
CA PRO A 119 44.59 51.98 26.08
C PRO A 119 44.63 50.61 25.37
N PRO A 120 44.50 50.57 24.03
CA PRO A 120 44.64 49.33 23.28
C PRO A 120 46.09 48.82 23.31
N PRO A 121 46.32 47.49 23.34
CA PRO A 121 47.65 46.91 23.23
C PRO A 121 48.25 47.16 21.83
N PRO A 122 49.59 47.27 21.71
CA PRO A 122 50.26 47.53 20.44
C PRO A 122 50.07 46.37 19.44
N PRO A 123 50.12 46.64 18.12
CA PRO A 123 50.04 45.60 17.12
C PRO A 123 51.29 44.72 17.16
N ILE A 124 51.12 43.43 17.36
CA ILE A 124 52.18 42.44 17.15
C ILE A 124 52.46 42.39 15.65
N ALA A 125 53.66 42.83 15.26
CA ALA A 125 54.18 42.63 13.93
C ALA A 125 54.35 41.13 13.67
N VAL A 126 53.43 40.53 12.92
CA VAL A 126 53.66 39.23 12.31
C VAL A 126 54.59 39.44 11.12
N THR A 127 55.82 38.97 11.30
CA THR A 127 56.83 38.86 10.26
C THR A 127 56.25 38.07 9.08
N SER A 128 56.36 38.61 7.88
CA SER A 128 55.95 37.93 6.64
C SER A 128 56.91 36.78 6.36
N ALA A 129 56.50 35.55 6.71
CA ALA A 129 57.14 34.36 6.18
C ALA A 129 56.72 34.17 4.70
N PRO A 130 57.64 33.82 3.78
CA PRO A 130 57.31 33.62 2.37
C PRO A 130 56.40 32.39 2.20
N PRO A 131 55.33 32.46 1.38
CA PRO A 131 54.54 31.28 1.06
C PRO A 131 55.36 30.36 0.15
N SER A 132 55.66 29.16 0.65
CA SER A 132 56.04 28.02 -0.20
C SER A 132 54.94 27.76 -1.24
N PRO A 133 55.29 27.36 -2.47
CA PRO A 133 54.31 27.04 -3.50
C PRO A 133 53.54 25.78 -3.09
N THR A 134 52.28 25.94 -2.69
CA THR A 134 51.35 24.83 -2.55
C THR A 134 51.09 24.24 -3.94
N PRO A 135 51.23 22.93 -4.16
CA PRO A 135 50.81 22.30 -5.41
C PRO A 135 49.32 22.56 -5.61
N ALA A 136 48.97 22.96 -6.83
CA ALA A 136 47.59 23.22 -7.24
C ALA A 136 46.72 22.00 -6.89
N VAL A 137 45.82 22.19 -5.92
CA VAL A 137 44.71 21.27 -5.71
C VAL A 137 43.86 21.37 -6.98
N VAL A 138 43.91 20.33 -7.79
CA VAL A 138 42.97 20.10 -8.88
C VAL A 138 41.59 20.19 -8.25
N ALA A 139 40.84 21.24 -8.60
CA ALA A 139 39.45 21.39 -8.17
C ALA A 139 38.69 20.17 -8.67
N ALA A 140 38.27 19.31 -7.73
CA ALA A 140 37.33 18.24 -8.03
C ALA A 140 36.06 18.88 -8.63
N PRO A 141 35.48 18.31 -9.70
CA PRO A 141 34.22 18.80 -10.22
C PRO A 141 33.16 18.78 -9.10
N PRO A 142 32.24 19.76 -9.06
CA PRO A 142 31.22 19.83 -8.03
C PRO A 142 30.40 18.53 -8.02
N PRO A 143 29.96 18.03 -6.84
CA PRO A 143 29.11 16.85 -6.79
C PRO A 143 27.83 17.17 -7.57
N SER A 144 27.64 16.47 -8.69
CA SER A 144 26.36 16.42 -9.39
C SER A 144 25.30 16.03 -8.37
N GLY A 145 24.41 16.96 -8.02
CA GLY A 145 23.35 16.71 -7.05
C GLY A 145 22.47 15.52 -7.44
N PRO A 146 21.68 14.98 -6.51
CA PRO A 146 20.91 13.77 -6.75
C PRO A 146 19.98 13.93 -7.95
N ALA A 147 19.98 12.96 -8.86
CA ALA A 147 19.08 12.99 -10.00
C ALA A 147 17.63 12.91 -9.51
N THR A 148 16.71 13.65 -10.13
CA THR A 148 15.29 13.61 -9.73
C THR A 148 14.53 12.68 -10.65
N VAL A 149 13.83 11.71 -10.07
CA VAL A 149 12.95 10.76 -10.75
C VAL A 149 11.56 10.89 -10.12
N GLY A 150 10.51 10.88 -10.94
CA GLY A 150 9.13 11.06 -10.48
C GLY A 150 8.69 9.91 -9.57
N ASN A 151 8.30 8.78 -10.16
CA ASN A 151 7.88 7.59 -9.42
C ASN A 151 9.03 6.57 -9.32
N LEU A 152 9.28 6.05 -8.12
CA LEU A 152 10.32 5.06 -7.82
C LEU A 152 9.82 3.59 -7.82
N ASP A 153 8.53 3.35 -7.96
CA ASP A 153 7.89 2.02 -7.88
C ASP A 153 8.54 1.00 -8.84
N GLU A 154 8.81 1.40 -10.08
CA GLU A 154 9.25 0.52 -11.18
C GLU A 154 10.67 -0.04 -10.99
N ARG A 155 11.47 0.53 -10.08
CA ARG A 155 12.90 0.20 -9.92
C ARG A 155 13.22 -0.41 -8.55
N MET A 156 12.18 -0.73 -7.78
CA MET A 156 12.33 -1.38 -6.48
C MET A 156 12.66 -2.87 -6.68
N ILE A 157 13.77 -3.32 -6.11
CA ILE A 157 14.21 -4.72 -6.16
C ILE A 157 13.57 -5.51 -5.02
N GLU A 158 13.55 -4.91 -3.83
CA GLU A 158 13.04 -5.56 -2.62
C GLU A 158 12.29 -4.55 -1.78
N GLY A 159 11.02 -4.82 -1.50
CA GLY A 159 10.22 -3.97 -0.64
C GLY A 159 8.98 -4.67 -0.17
N ARG A 160 8.95 -5.03 1.13
CA ARG A 160 7.71 -5.53 1.73
C ARG A 160 6.74 -4.38 1.96
N PRO A 161 5.45 -4.53 1.60
CA PRO A 161 4.46 -3.51 1.86
C PRO A 161 4.37 -3.22 3.37
N PRO A 162 3.99 -1.99 3.76
CA PRO A 162 3.85 -1.65 5.16
C PRO A 162 2.76 -2.46 5.82
N ARG A 163 3.03 -2.89 7.05
CA ARG A 163 2.04 -3.58 7.86
C ARG A 163 0.99 -2.57 8.31
N TYR A 164 -0.28 -2.88 8.05
CA TYR A 164 -1.40 -2.06 8.51
C TYR A 164 -1.47 -2.06 10.04
N PRO A 165 -1.40 -0.89 10.72
CA PRO A 165 -1.57 -0.80 12.16
C PRO A 165 -2.91 -1.35 12.63
N LEU A 166 -2.92 -2.16 13.68
CA LEU A 166 -4.13 -2.81 14.19
C LEU A 166 -5.21 -1.81 14.60
N GLU A 167 -4.81 -0.72 15.26
CA GLU A 167 -5.72 0.35 15.69
C GLU A 167 -6.36 1.07 14.51
N SER A 168 -5.59 1.41 13.46
CA SER A 168 -6.12 2.00 12.23
C SER A 168 -7.06 1.04 11.50
N ARG A 169 -6.76 -0.27 11.51
CA ARG A 169 -7.67 -1.31 11.00
C ARG A 169 -9.00 -1.34 11.74
N ARG A 170 -8.98 -1.31 13.08
CA ARG A 170 -10.18 -1.29 13.93
C ARG A 170 -11.03 -0.04 13.69
N ARG A 171 -10.37 1.09 13.44
CA ARG A 171 -10.99 2.40 13.18
C ARG A 171 -11.36 2.64 11.71
N LYS A 172 -11.07 1.68 10.83
CA LYS A 172 -11.32 1.75 9.38
C LYS A 172 -10.62 2.94 8.69
N GLU A 173 -9.49 3.40 9.22
CA GLU A 173 -8.73 4.55 8.72
C GLU A 173 -7.98 4.19 7.45
N GLN A 174 -8.30 4.81 6.31
CA GLN A 174 -7.70 4.53 5.00
C GLN A 174 -7.13 5.81 4.38
N GLY A 175 -6.16 5.67 3.47
CA GLY A 175 -5.55 6.81 2.79
C GLY A 175 -4.25 6.44 2.08
N THR A 176 -3.69 7.38 1.32
CA THR A 176 -2.42 7.17 0.60
C THR A 176 -1.34 8.04 1.21
N VAL A 177 -0.22 7.43 1.61
CA VAL A 177 0.99 8.15 2.05
C VAL A 177 1.89 8.36 0.83
N LEU A 178 2.27 9.59 0.55
CA LEU A 178 3.29 9.87 -0.46
C LEU A 178 4.63 10.09 0.24
N LEU A 179 5.57 9.18 0.06
CA LEU A 179 6.92 9.32 0.58
C LEU A 179 7.82 9.98 -0.44
N ARG A 180 8.72 10.83 0.05
CA ARG A 180 9.87 11.35 -0.70
C ARG A 180 11.13 10.67 -0.19
N LEU A 181 11.83 10.02 -1.11
CA LEU A 181 12.97 9.16 -0.84
C LEU A 181 14.20 9.72 -1.54
N LEU A 182 15.34 9.63 -0.87
CA LEU A 182 16.67 9.75 -1.47
C LEU A 182 17.29 8.36 -1.46
N ILE A 183 17.54 7.81 -2.63
CA ILE A 183 18.21 6.52 -2.84
C ILE A 183 19.70 6.82 -3.04
N GLY A 184 20.54 6.16 -2.24
CA GLY A 184 21.99 6.25 -2.34
C GLY A 184 22.54 5.54 -3.58
N THR A 185 23.83 5.70 -3.82
CA THR A 185 24.57 5.04 -4.91
C THR A 185 24.60 3.51 -4.79
N ASP A 186 24.30 2.98 -3.60
CA ASP A 186 24.21 1.54 -3.30
C ASP A 186 22.78 0.98 -3.45
N GLY A 187 21.81 1.80 -3.83
CA GLY A 187 20.41 1.40 -3.96
C GLY A 187 19.66 1.31 -2.62
N ARG A 188 20.27 1.71 -1.50
CA ARG A 188 19.59 1.83 -0.20
C ARG A 188 18.96 3.20 -0.03
N VAL A 189 18.02 3.30 0.88
CA VAL A 189 17.41 4.58 1.22
C VAL A 189 18.36 5.37 2.13
N ALA A 190 18.86 6.49 1.63
CA ALA A 190 19.69 7.44 2.38
C ALA A 190 18.83 8.40 3.22
N GLN A 191 17.70 8.87 2.68
CA GLN A 191 16.79 9.78 3.37
C GLN A 191 15.32 9.48 3.05
N ILE A 192 14.45 9.64 4.05
CA ILE A 192 13.00 9.44 3.94
C ILE A 192 12.30 10.65 4.54
N SER A 193 11.29 11.17 3.84
CA SER A 193 10.40 12.21 4.33
C SER A 193 8.98 11.99 3.81
N ILE A 194 7.97 12.50 4.51
CA ILE A 194 6.59 12.47 4.04
C ILE A 194 6.40 13.67 3.11
N ALA A 195 6.08 13.41 1.85
CA ALA A 195 5.66 14.45 0.91
C ALA A 195 4.18 14.79 1.07
N GLN A 196 3.35 13.78 1.34
CA GLN A 196 1.93 13.95 1.64
C GLN A 196 1.49 12.89 2.66
N SER A 197 0.83 13.34 3.73
CA SER A 197 0.25 12.48 4.75
C SER A 197 -1.02 11.79 4.21
N SER A 198 -1.29 10.59 4.71
CA SER A 198 -2.57 9.90 4.52
C SER A 198 -3.74 10.55 5.27
N GLY A 199 -3.47 11.52 6.15
CA GLY A 199 -4.42 12.07 7.11
C GLY A 199 -4.39 11.35 8.47
N PHE A 200 -3.64 10.25 8.60
CA PHE A 200 -3.54 9.48 9.84
C PHE A 200 -2.08 9.17 10.17
N GLU A 201 -1.59 9.73 11.28
CA GLU A 201 -0.19 9.58 11.71
C GLU A 201 0.25 8.11 11.85
N ARG A 202 -0.66 7.21 12.28
CA ARG A 202 -0.37 5.77 12.39
C ARG A 202 -0.01 5.14 11.05
N LEU A 203 -0.71 5.51 9.98
CA LEU A 203 -0.45 5.00 8.64
C LEU A 203 0.85 5.58 8.09
N ASP A 204 1.09 6.86 8.33
CA ASP A 204 2.32 7.56 7.95
C ASP A 204 3.56 6.92 8.61
N GLN A 205 3.50 6.64 9.91
CA GLN A 205 4.58 5.96 10.64
C GLN A 205 4.81 4.53 10.11
N ALA A 206 3.75 3.79 9.81
CA ALA A 206 3.87 2.46 9.23
C ALA A 206 4.55 2.48 7.85
N ALA A 207 4.22 3.47 7.02
CA ALA A 207 4.88 3.71 5.73
C ALA A 207 6.36 4.02 5.90
N LEU A 208 6.70 4.95 6.79
CA LEU A 208 8.10 5.32 7.09
C LEU A 208 8.92 4.12 7.57
N GLN A 209 8.37 3.29 8.43
CA GLN A 209 9.06 2.11 8.95
C GLN A 209 9.33 1.07 7.86
N ALA A 210 8.36 0.82 6.97
CA ALA A 210 8.52 -0.13 5.89
C ALA A 210 9.59 0.32 4.88
N ALA A 211 9.53 1.59 4.48
CA ALA A 211 10.42 2.17 3.47
C ALA A 211 11.92 2.06 3.83
N ARG A 212 12.27 2.05 5.13
CA ARG A 212 13.67 1.87 5.58
C ARG A 212 14.29 0.54 5.13
N SER A 213 13.46 -0.49 4.99
CA SER A 213 13.91 -1.83 4.61
C SER A 213 13.99 -2.03 3.09
N TRP A 214 13.47 -1.09 2.30
CA TRP A 214 13.38 -1.25 0.85
C TRP A 214 14.74 -1.08 0.17
N ARG A 215 14.87 -1.66 -1.02
CA ARG A 215 16.07 -1.66 -1.86
C ARG A 215 15.66 -1.39 -3.30
N TRP A 216 16.42 -0.53 -3.95
CA TRP A 216 16.27 -0.18 -5.36
C TRP A 216 17.50 -0.59 -6.14
N GLN A 217 17.34 -0.69 -7.45
CA GLN A 217 18.47 -0.82 -8.34
C GLN A 217 19.26 0.50 -8.37
N PRO A 218 20.58 0.47 -8.09
CA PRO A 218 21.45 1.64 -8.23
C PRO A 218 21.25 2.30 -9.60
N MET A 219 21.17 3.63 -9.61
CA MET A 219 21.05 4.38 -10.85
C MET A 219 22.46 4.70 -11.34
N ILE A 220 22.74 4.36 -12.58
CA ILE A 220 24.03 4.62 -13.22
C ILE A 220 23.85 5.79 -14.19
N ARG A 221 24.69 6.82 -14.05
CA ARG A 221 24.78 7.97 -14.96
C ARG A 221 26.23 8.14 -15.36
N ASP A 222 26.50 8.21 -16.66
CA ASP A 222 27.86 8.33 -17.20
C ASP A 222 28.83 7.24 -16.70
N GLY A 223 28.30 6.02 -16.50
CA GLY A 223 29.06 4.87 -15.99
C GLY A 223 29.31 4.88 -14.48
N GLN A 224 28.84 5.89 -13.75
CA GLN A 224 29.01 6.03 -12.30
C GLN A 224 27.66 5.90 -11.56
N PRO A 225 27.61 5.26 -10.38
CA PRO A 225 26.39 5.24 -9.59
C PRO A 225 26.11 6.64 -9.02
N VAL A 226 24.85 7.07 -9.11
CA VAL A 226 24.39 8.38 -8.65
C VAL A 226 23.26 8.25 -7.65
N GLU A 227 23.20 9.20 -6.71
CA GLU A 227 22.07 9.34 -5.81
C GLU A 227 20.83 9.81 -6.57
N VAL A 228 19.66 9.31 -6.17
CA VAL A 228 18.40 9.64 -6.83
C VAL A 228 17.31 9.98 -5.83
N ARG A 229 16.66 11.11 -6.06
CA ARG A 229 15.51 11.57 -5.30
C ARG A 229 14.23 11.29 -6.07
N GLY A 230 13.21 10.76 -5.41
CA GLY A 230 11.90 10.58 -6.02
C GLY A 230 10.78 10.39 -5.02
N VAL A 231 9.57 10.15 -5.53
CA VAL A 231 8.38 9.91 -4.69
C VAL A 231 7.83 8.51 -4.88
N MET A 232 7.23 7.98 -3.82
CA MET A 232 6.58 6.68 -3.81
C MET A 232 5.22 6.75 -3.12
N PRO A 233 4.12 6.45 -3.82
CA PRO A 233 2.79 6.37 -3.23
C PRO A 233 2.55 5.03 -2.54
N ILE A 234 1.93 5.06 -1.35
CA ILE A 234 1.65 3.88 -0.54
C ILE A 234 0.17 3.92 -0.14
N PRO A 235 -0.71 3.18 -0.85
CA PRO A 235 -2.12 3.12 -0.51
C PRO A 235 -2.36 2.17 0.69
N PHE A 236 -3.07 2.67 1.71
CA PHE A 236 -3.64 1.87 2.79
C PHE A 236 -5.14 1.73 2.55
N VAL A 237 -5.54 0.58 2.02
CA VAL A 237 -6.93 0.22 1.76
C VAL A 237 -7.32 -1.03 2.54
N LEU A 238 -8.56 -1.09 3.03
CA LEU A 238 -9.09 -2.26 3.71
C LEU A 238 -9.89 -3.09 2.71
N GLN A 239 -9.52 -4.36 2.55
CA GLN A 239 -10.36 -5.32 1.86
C GLN A 239 -11.47 -5.76 2.81
N GLY A 240 -12.71 -5.47 2.42
CA GLY A 240 -13.92 -5.79 3.16
C GLY A 240 -14.32 -7.26 3.06
#